data_AF-A0A4U6N1C8-F1
#
_entry.id   AF-A0A4U6N1C8-F1
#
_cell.length_a   1.000
_cell.length_b   1.000
_cell.length_c   1.000
_cell.angle_alpha   90.00
_cell.angle_beta   90.00
_cell.angle_gamma   90.00
#
_symmetry.space_group_name_H-M   'P 1'
#
loop_
_entity.id
_entity.type
_entity.pdbx_description
1 polymer ?
#
loop_
_entity_poly.entity_id
_entity_poly.type
_entity_poly.pdbx_seq_one_letter_code
_entity_poly.pdbx_strand_id
1 'polypeptide(L)'
;MSDGTTNGGRLRQWWLEVHAKPVPYPTDPGRAAVPYPPSTRGQRHAFAQSEEYLLREIVHAGGWTRHVNARGDLTFVAPWLIQPRRVHASLMDDTKGRGPSRAQMQEVVDWLASHGALRALSDEHRNELVRSGEVERAAEGRTGGSVYDSPEYRARVEDMYREWDHNSCEVIPVKMLHVYPHLADADQDWQDSAGRAGEA
;
A
#
# COMPACT_ATOMS: atom_id res chain seq x y z
N MET A 1 51.59 8.19 10.40
CA MET A 1 50.91 6.91 10.69
C MET A 1 49.98 6.66 9.51
N SER A 2 50.40 5.80 8.59
CA SER A 2 49.64 5.49 7.38
C SER A 2 48.92 4.16 7.62
N ASP A 3 47.60 4.21 7.70
CA ASP A 3 46.76 3.01 7.81
C ASP A 3 46.90 2.18 6.53
N GLY A 4 47.63 1.08 6.66
CA GLY A 4 47.80 0.08 5.61
C GLY A 4 46.53 -0.74 5.43
N THR A 5 45.48 -0.14 4.85
CA THR A 5 44.31 -0.87 4.38
C THR A 5 44.73 -1.68 3.15
N THR A 6 45.09 -2.95 3.37
CA THR A 6 45.57 -3.84 2.31
C THR A 6 44.49 -4.05 1.24
N ASN A 7 44.90 -3.99 -0.04
CA ASN A 7 44.00 -4.18 -1.20
C ASN A 7 43.17 -5.48 -1.14
N GLY A 8 43.64 -6.50 -0.40
CA GLY A 8 42.89 -7.75 -0.17
C GLY A 8 41.64 -7.59 0.70
N GLY A 9 41.63 -6.64 1.63
CA GLY A 9 40.45 -6.35 2.47
C GLY A 9 39.31 -5.75 1.67
N ARG A 10 39.63 -4.82 0.76
CA ARG A 10 38.65 -4.18 -0.15
C ARG A 10 38.02 -5.17 -1.13
N LEU A 11 38.82 -6.08 -1.71
CA LEU A 11 38.32 -7.14 -2.60
C LEU A 11 37.39 -8.13 -1.87
N ARG A 12 37.74 -8.53 -0.65
CA ARG A 12 36.90 -9.41 0.17
C ARG A 12 35.58 -8.75 0.57
N GLN A 13 35.62 -7.47 0.92
CA GLN A 13 34.42 -6.71 1.28
C GLN A 13 33.49 -6.48 0.08
N TRP A 14 34.04 -6.10 -1.07
CA TRP A 14 33.29 -6.01 -2.33
C TRP A 14 32.63 -7.35 -2.69
N TRP A 15 33.35 -8.47 -2.55
CA TRP A 15 32.82 -9.80 -2.85
C TRP A 15 31.68 -10.18 -1.88
N LEU A 16 31.81 -9.84 -0.60
CA LEU A 16 30.74 -10.05 0.39
C LEU A 16 29.52 -9.16 0.15
N GLU A 17 29.70 -7.92 -0.32
CA GLU A 17 28.61 -7.00 -0.66
C GLU A 17 27.85 -7.46 -1.92
N VAL A 18 28.56 -7.91 -2.96
CA VAL A 18 27.95 -8.39 -4.22
C VAL A 18 27.27 -9.75 -4.06
N HIS A 19 27.77 -10.59 -3.15
CA HIS A 19 27.18 -11.91 -2.85
C HIS A 19 26.39 -11.95 -1.54
N ALA A 20 26.15 -10.80 -0.91
CA ALA A 20 25.22 -10.70 0.18
C ALA A 20 23.86 -11.20 -0.33
N LYS A 21 23.20 -12.07 0.45
CA LYS A 21 21.82 -12.45 0.13
C LYS A 21 21.01 -11.16 0.09
N PRO A 22 20.27 -10.88 -1.00
CA PRO A 22 19.42 -9.70 -1.05
C PRO A 22 18.52 -9.71 0.18
N VAL A 23 18.56 -8.62 0.95
CA VAL A 23 17.68 -8.44 2.08
C VAL A 23 16.27 -8.34 1.49
N PRO A 24 15.35 -9.26 1.85
CA PRO A 24 14.01 -9.23 1.32
C PRO A 24 13.35 -7.89 1.65
N TYR A 25 12.73 -7.25 0.65
CA TYR A 25 12.01 -6.01 0.88
C TYR A 25 10.73 -6.28 1.68
N PRO A 26 10.23 -5.31 2.46
CA PRO A 26 8.96 -5.46 3.17
C PRO A 26 7.75 -5.66 2.26
N THR A 27 7.89 -5.38 0.98
CA THR A 27 6.84 -5.50 -0.04
C THR A 27 6.99 -6.75 -0.91
N ASP A 28 7.99 -7.59 -0.64
CA ASP A 28 8.18 -8.84 -1.39
C ASP A 28 6.97 -9.77 -1.15
N PRO A 29 6.29 -10.23 -2.22
CA PRO A 29 5.12 -11.10 -2.10
C PRO A 29 5.52 -12.51 -1.63
N GLY A 30 4.54 -13.33 -1.24
CA GLY A 30 4.79 -14.72 -0.84
C GLY A 30 5.37 -14.86 0.58
N ARG A 31 5.31 -13.81 1.40
CA ARG A 31 5.91 -13.75 2.75
C ARG A 31 4.88 -13.76 3.88
N ALA A 32 3.63 -14.10 3.59
CA ALA A 32 2.61 -14.24 4.61
C ALA A 32 2.93 -15.41 5.55
N ALA A 33 2.71 -15.20 6.85
CA ALA A 33 2.78 -16.23 7.88
C ALA A 33 1.51 -17.09 7.93
N VAL A 34 0.42 -16.62 7.31
CA VAL A 34 -0.85 -17.36 7.18
C VAL A 34 -0.96 -18.03 5.80
N PRO A 35 -1.74 -19.12 5.66
CA PRO A 35 -1.86 -19.82 4.39
C PRO A 35 -2.42 -18.96 3.26
N TYR A 36 -1.78 -19.04 2.09
CA TYR A 36 -2.29 -18.47 0.84
C TYR A 36 -3.54 -19.21 0.35
N PRO A 37 -4.44 -18.54 -0.40
CA PRO A 37 -5.62 -19.19 -0.95
C PRO A 37 -5.24 -20.27 -1.98
N PRO A 38 -6.00 -21.38 -2.03
CA PRO A 38 -5.75 -22.45 -3.00
C PRO A 38 -5.92 -21.90 -4.42
N SER A 39 -4.90 -22.08 -5.26
CA SER A 39 -4.84 -21.42 -6.57
C SER A 39 -3.99 -22.19 -7.58
N THR A 40 -4.35 -22.09 -8.86
CA THR A 40 -3.56 -22.58 -9.99
C THR A 40 -2.27 -21.76 -10.16
N ARG A 41 -1.30 -22.26 -10.97
CA ARG A 41 -0.03 -21.54 -11.20
C ARG A 41 -0.24 -20.12 -11.76
N GLY A 42 -1.18 -19.94 -12.70
CA GLY A 42 -1.48 -18.62 -13.28
C GLY A 42 -2.09 -17.67 -12.25
N GLN A 43 -3.01 -18.16 -11.42
CA GLN A 43 -3.60 -17.39 -10.33
C GLN A 43 -2.54 -16.98 -9.29
N ARG A 44 -1.59 -17.86 -8.95
CA ARG A 44 -0.50 -17.52 -8.02
C ARG A 44 0.35 -16.35 -8.48
N HIS A 45 0.65 -16.27 -9.77
CA HIS A 45 1.42 -15.14 -10.32
C HIS A 45 0.62 -13.83 -10.23
N ALA A 46 -0.66 -13.86 -10.60
CA ALA A 46 -1.51 -12.68 -10.52
C ALA A 46 -1.75 -12.21 -9.07
N PHE A 47 -1.88 -13.17 -8.15
CA PHE A 47 -1.98 -12.90 -6.72
C PHE A 47 -0.70 -12.25 -6.21
N ALA A 48 0.48 -12.82 -6.49
CA ALA A 48 1.76 -12.27 -6.04
C ALA A 48 2.00 -10.84 -6.56
N GLN A 49 1.66 -10.55 -7.82
CA GLN A 49 1.76 -9.19 -8.35
C GLN A 49 0.80 -8.22 -7.68
N SER A 50 -0.44 -8.66 -7.42
CA SER A 50 -1.44 -7.82 -6.73
C SER A 50 -1.04 -7.59 -5.26
N GLU A 51 -0.54 -8.62 -4.59
CA GLU A 51 0.00 -8.61 -3.23
C GLU A 51 1.16 -7.62 -3.10
N GLU A 52 2.15 -7.68 -3.98
CA GLU A 52 3.30 -6.77 -3.97
C GLU A 52 2.87 -5.30 -4.01
N TYR A 53 1.98 -4.94 -4.94
CA TYR A 53 1.51 -3.57 -5.08
C TYR A 53 0.65 -3.12 -3.89
N LEU A 54 -0.19 -4.01 -3.37
CA LEU A 54 -0.99 -3.71 -2.19
C LEU A 54 -0.11 -3.56 -0.94
N LEU A 55 0.97 -4.34 -0.80
CA LEU A 55 1.93 -4.21 0.30
C LEU A 55 2.67 -2.88 0.25
N ARG A 56 3.04 -2.36 -0.93
CA ARG A 56 3.64 -1.03 -1.06
C ARG A 56 2.72 0.06 -0.49
N GLU A 57 1.43 -0.04 -0.79
CA GLU A 57 0.41 0.88 -0.26
C GLU A 57 0.25 0.72 1.27
N ILE A 58 0.18 -0.53 1.75
CA ILE A 58 0.03 -0.86 3.18
C ILE A 58 1.21 -0.33 4.01
N VAL A 59 2.44 -0.44 3.50
CA VAL A 59 3.63 0.09 4.17
C VAL A 59 3.46 1.58 4.48
N HIS A 60 2.87 2.36 3.55
CA HIS A 60 2.71 3.80 3.70
C HIS A 60 1.36 4.23 4.33
N ALA A 61 0.50 3.29 4.73
CA ALA A 61 -0.86 3.58 5.19
C ALA A 61 -0.89 4.52 6.41
N GLY A 62 0.02 4.33 7.37
CA GLY A 62 0.12 5.18 8.57
C GLY A 62 0.44 6.64 8.23
N GLY A 63 1.41 6.87 7.35
CA GLY A 63 1.77 8.19 6.86
C GLY A 63 0.64 8.88 6.09
N TRP A 64 -0.02 8.15 5.20
CA TRP A 64 -1.16 8.68 4.45
C TRP A 64 -2.31 9.11 5.37
N THR A 65 -2.63 8.30 6.38
CA THR A 65 -3.67 8.62 7.35
C THR A 65 -3.38 9.87 8.16
N ARG A 66 -2.12 10.11 8.55
CA ARG A 66 -1.74 11.37 9.21
C ARG A 66 -2.02 12.57 8.31
N HIS A 67 -1.70 12.47 7.03
CA HIS A 67 -2.00 13.52 6.05
C HIS A 67 -3.50 13.80 5.96
N VAL A 68 -4.32 12.75 5.84
CA VAL A 68 -5.79 12.88 5.81
C VAL A 68 -6.33 13.53 7.09
N ASN A 69 -5.89 13.06 8.27
CA ASN A 69 -6.34 13.62 9.55
C ASN A 69 -5.88 15.07 9.76
N ALA A 70 -4.71 15.46 9.23
CA ALA A 70 -4.21 16.82 9.32
C ALA A 70 -5.07 17.87 8.60
N ARG A 71 -5.95 17.43 7.67
CA ARG A 71 -6.94 18.30 7.02
C ARG A 71 -7.99 18.83 8.00
N GLY A 72 -8.32 18.05 9.03
CA GLY A 72 -9.25 18.45 10.10
C GLY A 72 -10.71 18.62 9.65
N ASP A 73 -11.08 18.05 8.51
CA ASP A 73 -12.41 18.19 7.87
C ASP A 73 -13.29 16.94 8.01
N LEU A 74 -12.77 15.87 8.62
CA LEU A 74 -13.50 14.65 8.93
C LEU A 74 -14.14 14.70 10.33
N THR A 75 -15.34 14.12 10.45
CA THR A 75 -16.07 13.92 11.71
C THR A 75 -15.57 12.72 12.51
N PHE A 76 -14.68 11.90 11.93
CA PHE A 76 -14.02 10.77 12.57
C PHE A 76 -12.51 10.86 12.37
N VAL A 77 -11.76 10.18 13.25
CA VAL A 77 -10.32 10.00 13.06
C VAL A 77 -10.12 8.90 12.01
N ALA A 78 -9.56 9.26 10.86
CA ALA A 78 -9.24 8.29 9.83
C ALA A 78 -8.32 7.21 10.40
N PRO A 79 -8.65 5.91 10.23
CA PRO A 79 -7.75 4.83 10.60
C PRO A 79 -6.66 4.68 9.53
N TRP A 80 -5.76 3.69 9.59
CA TRP A 80 -4.77 3.47 8.54
C TRP A 80 -5.46 3.12 7.22
N LEU A 81 -5.33 3.96 6.20
CA LEU A 81 -6.11 3.84 4.96
C LEU A 81 -5.25 3.30 3.81
N ILE A 82 -5.87 2.44 3.00
CA ILE A 82 -5.37 2.05 1.68
C ILE A 82 -6.48 2.17 0.64
N GLN A 83 -6.11 2.35 -0.63
CA GLN A 83 -7.05 2.49 -1.75
C GLN A 83 -6.80 1.43 -2.82
N PRO A 84 -7.35 0.19 -2.71
CA PRO A 84 -7.05 -0.89 -3.63
C PRO A 84 -7.32 -0.57 -5.11
N ARG A 85 -8.31 0.29 -5.41
CA ARG A 85 -8.58 0.74 -6.79
C ARG A 85 -7.50 1.67 -7.34
N ARG A 86 -6.93 2.53 -6.51
CA ARG A 86 -5.77 3.36 -6.86
C ARG A 86 -4.55 2.49 -7.12
N VAL A 87 -4.30 1.53 -6.23
CA VAL A 87 -3.22 0.54 -6.37
C VAL A 87 -3.35 -0.25 -7.67
N HIS A 88 -4.57 -0.71 -7.99
CA HIS A 88 -4.83 -1.40 -9.26
C HIS A 88 -4.53 -0.50 -10.47
N ALA A 89 -4.94 0.76 -10.44
CA ALA A 89 -4.65 1.70 -11.53
C ALA A 89 -3.13 1.85 -11.75
N SER A 90 -2.36 2.06 -10.67
CA SER A 90 -0.89 2.14 -10.75
C SER A 90 -0.26 0.85 -11.29
N LEU A 91 -0.75 -0.31 -10.84
CA LEU A 91 -0.32 -1.61 -11.38
C LEU A 91 -0.61 -1.72 -12.88
N MET A 92 -1.75 -1.24 -13.36
CA MET A 92 -2.09 -1.28 -14.78
C MET A 92 -1.19 -0.37 -15.61
N ASP A 93 -0.83 0.80 -15.07
CA ASP A 93 0.09 1.74 -15.72
C ASP A 93 1.48 1.12 -15.86
N ASP A 94 2.03 0.58 -14.76
CA ASP A 94 3.36 -0.06 -14.74
C ASP A 94 3.43 -1.30 -15.64
N THR A 95 2.32 -2.03 -15.75
CA THR A 95 2.23 -3.23 -16.60
C THR A 95 1.73 -2.93 -18.02
N LYS A 96 1.53 -1.67 -18.39
CA LYS A 96 1.02 -1.23 -19.71
C LYS A 96 -0.27 -1.97 -20.11
N GLY A 97 -1.19 -2.13 -19.17
CA GLY A 97 -2.46 -2.79 -19.41
C GLY A 97 -2.43 -4.33 -19.32
N ARG A 98 -1.29 -4.95 -18.99
CA ARG A 98 -1.11 -6.42 -19.04
C ARG A 98 -1.12 -7.12 -17.69
N GLY A 99 -1.27 -6.39 -16.60
CA GLY A 99 -1.25 -6.94 -15.25
C GLY A 99 -2.55 -7.61 -14.82
N PRO A 100 -2.62 -8.04 -13.55
CA PRO A 100 -3.80 -8.63 -12.95
C PRO A 100 -5.06 -7.76 -13.12
N SER A 101 -6.19 -8.42 -13.33
CA SER A 101 -7.49 -7.76 -13.41
C SER A 101 -7.94 -7.20 -12.06
N ARG A 102 -8.93 -6.30 -12.08
CA ARG A 102 -9.57 -5.74 -10.88
C ARG A 102 -10.11 -6.83 -9.93
N ALA A 103 -10.62 -7.93 -10.48
CA ALA A 103 -11.14 -9.05 -9.69
C ALA A 103 -10.00 -9.79 -8.97
N GLN A 104 -8.86 -9.97 -9.63
CA GLN A 104 -7.69 -10.63 -9.02
C GLN A 104 -7.05 -9.78 -7.91
N MET A 105 -7.04 -8.45 -8.04
CA MET A 105 -6.68 -7.56 -6.93
C MET A 105 -7.68 -7.71 -5.76
N GLN A 106 -8.97 -7.80 -6.06
CA GLN A 106 -10.01 -7.99 -5.04
C GLN A 106 -9.83 -9.32 -4.28
N GLU A 107 -9.38 -10.39 -4.94
CA GLU A 107 -9.06 -11.66 -4.26
C GLU A 107 -8.00 -11.49 -3.15
N VAL A 108 -6.99 -10.63 -3.34
CA VAL A 108 -6.00 -10.32 -2.29
C VAL A 108 -6.65 -9.54 -1.14
N VAL A 109 -7.47 -8.54 -1.48
CA VAL A 109 -8.19 -7.72 -0.48
C VAL A 109 -9.12 -8.60 0.36
N ASP A 110 -9.90 -9.47 -0.27
CA ASP A 110 -10.83 -10.37 0.39
C ASP A 110 -10.10 -11.39 1.26
N TRP A 111 -8.96 -11.93 0.77
CA TRP A 111 -8.13 -12.82 1.57
C TRP A 111 -7.57 -12.12 2.82
N LEU A 112 -7.06 -10.89 2.71
CA LEU A 112 -6.61 -10.12 3.87
C LEU A 112 -7.75 -9.77 4.83
N ALA A 113 -8.92 -9.42 4.30
CA ALA A 113 -10.11 -9.16 5.09
C ALA A 113 -10.57 -10.43 5.85
N SER A 114 -10.47 -11.61 5.24
CA SER A 114 -10.80 -12.88 5.90
C SER A 114 -9.89 -13.20 7.10
N HIS A 115 -8.67 -12.65 7.13
CA HIS A 115 -7.74 -12.73 8.26
C HIS A 115 -7.85 -11.54 9.22
N GLY A 116 -8.82 -10.64 9.01
CA GLY A 116 -9.05 -9.44 9.80
C GLY A 116 -7.97 -8.36 9.64
N ALA A 117 -7.07 -8.51 8.66
CA ALA A 117 -5.99 -7.56 8.40
C ALA A 117 -6.48 -6.29 7.69
N LEU A 118 -7.58 -6.42 6.93
CA LEU A 118 -8.30 -5.31 6.31
C LEU A 118 -9.76 -5.27 6.78
N ARG A 119 -10.33 -4.08 6.82
CA ARG A 119 -11.74 -3.84 7.11
C ARG A 119 -12.33 -2.80 6.16
N ALA A 120 -13.52 -3.08 5.64
CA ALA A 120 -14.29 -2.08 4.91
C ALA A 120 -14.74 -0.96 5.86
N LEU A 121 -14.58 0.29 5.45
CA LEU A 121 -15.19 1.43 6.12
C LEU A 121 -16.71 1.42 5.92
N SER A 122 -17.44 2.10 6.81
CA SER A 122 -18.87 2.34 6.59
C SER A 122 -19.08 3.28 5.40
N ASP A 123 -20.26 3.24 4.80
CA ASP A 123 -20.58 4.09 3.66
C ASP A 123 -20.57 5.57 4.05
N GLU A 124 -20.94 5.91 5.30
CA GLU A 124 -20.83 7.28 5.82
C GLU A 124 -19.38 7.77 5.83
N HIS A 125 -18.46 6.98 6.39
CA HIS A 125 -17.03 7.34 6.42
C HIS A 125 -16.43 7.41 5.01
N ARG A 126 -16.83 6.53 4.09
CA ARG A 126 -16.39 6.57 2.69
C ARG A 126 -16.86 7.83 1.98
N ASN A 127 -18.13 8.17 2.13
CA ASN A 127 -18.70 9.39 1.55
C ASN A 127 -18.04 10.65 2.12
N GLU A 128 -17.62 10.61 3.38
CA GLU A 128 -16.87 11.69 3.99
C GLU A 128 -15.44 11.82 3.45
N LEU A 129 -14.74 10.70 3.26
CA LEU A 129 -13.44 10.69 2.58
C LEU A 129 -13.53 11.23 1.16
N VAL A 130 -14.58 10.87 0.41
CA VAL A 130 -14.83 11.42 -0.94
C VAL A 130 -14.96 12.94 -0.88
N ARG A 131 -15.81 13.47 0.02
CA ARG A 131 -16.01 14.92 0.18
C ARG A 131 -14.72 15.64 0.59
N SER A 132 -13.97 15.08 1.55
CA SER A 132 -12.66 15.62 1.97
C SER A 132 -11.67 15.68 0.80
N GLY A 133 -11.58 14.59 0.03
CA GLY A 133 -10.72 14.52 -1.15
C GLY A 133 -11.10 15.54 -2.23
N GLU A 134 -12.40 15.74 -2.48
CA GLU A 134 -12.89 16.76 -3.41
C GLU A 134 -12.51 18.18 -2.97
N VAL A 135 -12.67 18.49 -1.67
CA VAL A 135 -12.32 19.80 -1.10
C VAL A 135 -10.82 20.06 -1.20
N GLU A 136 -9.99 19.08 -0.82
CA GLU A 136 -8.53 19.19 -0.92
C GLU A 136 -8.08 19.43 -2.38
N ARG A 137 -8.56 18.61 -3.32
CA ARG A 137 -8.21 18.74 -4.74
C ARG A 137 -8.67 20.08 -5.31
N ALA A 138 -9.85 20.57 -4.91
CA ALA A 138 -10.33 21.90 -5.29
C ALA A 138 -9.42 23.02 -4.76
N ALA A 139 -8.99 22.93 -3.50
CA ALA A 139 -8.10 23.93 -2.88
C ALA A 139 -6.72 23.98 -3.56
N GLU A 140 -6.21 22.85 -4.06
CA GLU A 140 -4.92 22.76 -4.75
C GLU A 140 -5.02 23.03 -6.26
N GLY A 141 -6.23 23.28 -6.79
CA GLY A 141 -6.46 23.42 -8.22
C GLY A 141 -6.28 22.13 -9.02
N ARG A 142 -6.26 20.96 -8.36
CA ARG A 142 -6.09 19.62 -8.95
C ARG A 142 -7.43 18.99 -9.41
N THR A 143 -8.36 19.81 -9.91
CA THR A 143 -9.70 19.34 -10.30
C THR A 143 -9.70 18.69 -11.69
N GLY A 144 -9.55 17.37 -11.73
CA GLY A 144 -9.80 16.53 -12.89
C GLY A 144 -8.72 16.54 -13.97
N GLY A 145 -7.55 17.15 -13.73
CA GLY A 145 -6.47 17.23 -14.72
C GLY A 145 -6.07 18.66 -15.04
N SER A 146 -5.51 18.86 -16.23
CA SER A 146 -5.05 20.15 -16.73
C SER A 146 -6.24 21.06 -17.10
N VAL A 147 -6.05 22.38 -16.99
CA VAL A 147 -7.04 23.37 -17.48
C VAL A 147 -7.28 23.29 -18.99
N TYR A 148 -6.38 22.65 -19.73
CA TYR A 148 -6.49 22.42 -21.17
C TYR A 148 -7.25 21.14 -21.54
N ASP A 149 -7.56 20.29 -20.55
CA ASP A 149 -8.32 19.06 -20.80
C ASP A 149 -9.81 19.35 -21.03
N SER A 150 -10.48 18.47 -21.76
CA SER A 150 -11.91 18.63 -22.01
C SER A 150 -12.72 18.47 -20.71
N PRO A 151 -13.87 19.16 -20.57
CA PRO A 151 -14.74 19.00 -19.41
C PRO A 151 -15.14 17.54 -19.12
N GLU A 152 -15.35 16.74 -20.17
CA GLU A 152 -15.70 15.32 -20.06
C GLU A 152 -14.55 14.48 -19.51
N TYR A 153 -13.31 14.78 -19.92
CA TYR A 153 -12.13 14.13 -19.37
C TYR A 153 -11.98 14.47 -17.88
N ARG A 154 -12.13 15.75 -17.54
CA ARG A 154 -12.04 16.20 -16.15
C ARG A 154 -13.08 15.56 -15.25
N ALA A 155 -14.32 15.44 -15.72
CA ALA A 155 -15.38 14.74 -15.02
C ALA A 155 -15.03 13.26 -14.79
N ARG A 156 -14.47 12.57 -15.80
CA ARG A 156 -14.05 11.17 -15.67
C ARG A 156 -12.93 10.99 -14.65
N VAL A 157 -11.96 11.90 -14.60
CA VAL A 157 -10.87 11.85 -13.62
C VAL A 157 -11.40 12.07 -12.20
N GLU A 158 -12.34 13.00 -12.00
CA GLU A 158 -12.98 13.17 -10.70
C GLU A 158 -13.80 11.94 -10.29
N ASP A 159 -14.56 11.33 -11.21
CA ASP A 159 -15.29 10.09 -10.93
C ASP A 159 -14.34 8.94 -10.55
N MET A 160 -13.16 8.88 -11.17
CA MET A 160 -12.11 7.93 -10.80
C MET A 160 -11.58 8.19 -9.39
N TYR A 161 -11.30 9.45 -9.00
CA TYR A 161 -10.89 9.76 -7.64
C TYR A 161 -11.97 9.45 -6.61
N ARG A 162 -13.24 9.76 -6.91
CA ARG A 162 -14.38 9.34 -6.07
C ARG A 162 -14.43 7.83 -5.90
N GLU A 163 -14.23 7.07 -6.98
CA GLU A 163 -14.18 5.61 -6.90
C GLU A 163 -13.04 5.17 -5.97
N TRP A 164 -11.87 5.78 -6.05
CA TRP A 164 -10.73 5.43 -5.18
C TRP A 164 -10.99 5.74 -3.71
N ASP A 165 -11.47 6.94 -3.41
CA ASP A 165 -11.81 7.37 -2.05
C ASP A 165 -12.92 6.50 -1.46
N HIS A 166 -13.96 6.18 -2.24
CA HIS A 166 -15.06 5.31 -1.83
C HIS A 166 -14.64 3.85 -1.60
N ASN A 167 -13.66 3.34 -2.36
CA ASN A 167 -13.15 1.97 -2.19
C ASN A 167 -12.06 1.88 -1.12
N SER A 168 -11.88 2.89 -0.27
CA SER A 168 -10.90 2.85 0.81
C SER A 168 -11.20 1.73 1.81
N CYS A 169 -10.13 1.09 2.28
CA CYS A 169 -10.15 0.10 3.34
C CYS A 169 -9.27 0.55 4.50
N GLU A 170 -9.67 0.15 5.70
CA GLU A 170 -8.85 0.26 6.89
C GLU A 170 -7.88 -0.92 6.98
N VAL A 171 -6.61 -0.62 7.28
CA VAL A 171 -5.60 -1.57 7.72
C VAL A 171 -5.69 -1.70 9.24
N ILE A 172 -5.73 -2.94 9.73
CA ILE A 172 -5.68 -3.25 11.17
C ILE A 172 -4.25 -3.65 11.51
N PRO A 173 -3.38 -2.76 12.04
CA PRO A 173 -1.93 -2.99 12.06
C PRO A 173 -1.53 -4.26 12.81
N VAL A 174 -2.15 -4.53 13.96
CA VAL A 174 -1.88 -5.75 14.76
C VAL A 174 -2.21 -7.02 13.97
N LYS A 175 -3.34 -7.06 13.25
CA LYS A 175 -3.73 -8.21 12.43
C LYS A 175 -2.89 -8.30 11.17
N MET A 176 -2.51 -7.18 10.59
CA MET A 176 -1.60 -7.13 9.45
C MET A 176 -0.21 -7.66 9.82
N LEU A 177 0.32 -7.34 11.01
CA LEU A 177 1.58 -7.91 11.52
C LEU A 177 1.47 -9.41 11.81
N HIS A 178 0.30 -9.93 12.15
CA HIS A 178 0.10 -11.37 12.24
C HIS A 178 0.20 -12.04 10.87
N VAL A 179 -0.35 -11.41 9.82
CA VAL A 179 -0.24 -11.90 8.44
C VAL A 179 1.17 -11.72 7.89
N TYR A 180 1.79 -10.56 8.10
CA TYR A 180 3.12 -10.19 7.61
C TYR A 180 4.01 -9.65 8.74
N PRO A 181 4.62 -10.53 9.54
CA PRO A 181 5.45 -10.10 10.67
C PRO A 181 6.62 -9.19 10.28
N HIS A 182 7.14 -9.38 9.06
CA HIS A 182 8.26 -8.61 8.54
C HIS A 182 7.92 -7.14 8.25
N LEU A 183 6.64 -6.73 8.27
CA LEU A 183 6.28 -5.32 8.18
C LEU A 183 6.75 -4.53 9.40
N ALA A 184 7.02 -5.18 10.53
CA ALA A 184 7.61 -4.54 11.71
C ALA A 184 8.92 -3.80 11.39
N ASP A 185 9.63 -4.18 10.33
CA ASP A 185 10.88 -3.56 9.89
C ASP A 185 10.69 -2.51 8.78
N ALA A 186 9.43 -2.22 8.37
CA ALA A 186 9.15 -1.38 7.21
C ALA A 186 9.37 0.11 7.46
N ASP A 187 8.79 0.64 8.55
CA ASP A 187 8.97 2.02 9.00
C ASP A 187 8.63 2.18 10.51
N GLN A 188 8.74 3.42 11.01
CA GLN A 188 8.48 3.72 12.42
C GLN A 188 7.04 3.42 12.85
N ASP A 189 6.05 3.62 11.97
CA ASP A 189 4.64 3.41 12.32
C ASP A 189 4.38 1.92 12.57
N TRP A 190 4.99 1.06 11.76
CA TRP A 190 4.94 -0.40 11.94
C TRP A 190 5.73 -0.87 13.16
N GLN A 191 6.92 -0.29 13.42
CA GLN A 191 7.69 -0.57 14.63
C GLN A 191 6.89 -0.23 15.90
N ASP A 192 6.27 0.94 15.94
CA ASP A 192 5.43 1.39 17.05
C ASP A 192 4.19 0.51 17.24
N SER A 193 3.63 -0.01 16.14
CA SER A 193 2.50 -0.94 16.17
C SER A 193 2.93 -2.32 16.67
N ALA A 194 4.11 -2.79 16.29
CA ALA A 194 4.67 -4.06 16.77
C ALA A 194 5.00 -4.01 18.27
N GLY A 195 5.58 -2.90 18.76
CA GLY A 195 5.85 -2.69 20.17
C GLY A 195 4.58 -2.79 21.04
N ARG A 196 3.49 -2.14 20.60
CA ARG A 196 2.18 -2.22 21.28
C ARG A 196 1.55 -3.60 21.23
N ALA A 197 1.75 -4.35 20.15
CA ALA A 197 1.22 -5.71 20.02
C ALA A 197 1.90 -6.71 20.98
N GLY A 198 3.15 -6.46 21.38
CA GLY A 198 3.87 -7.30 22.33
C GLY A 198 3.47 -7.11 23.80
N GLU A 199 2.76 -6.02 24.11
CA GLU A 199 2.33 -5.67 25.47
C GLU A 199 0.89 -6.10 25.80
N ALA A 200 0.10 -6.51 24.80
CA ALA A 200 -1.32 -6.88 24.91
C ALA A 200 -1.54 -8.40 24.98
#